data_AF-A0A661GRQ9-F1
#
_entry.id   AF-A0A661GRQ9-F1
#
_cell.length_a   1.000
_cell.length_b   1.000
_cell.length_c   1.000
_cell.angle_alpha   90.00
_cell.angle_beta   90.00
_cell.angle_gamma   90.00
#
_symmetry.space_group_name_H-M   'P 1'
#
loop_
_entity.id
_entity.type
_entity.pdbx_description
1 polymer ?
#
loop_
_entity_poly.entity_id
_entity_poly.type
_entity_poly.pdbx_seq_one_letter_code
_entity_poly.pdbx_strand_id
1 'polypeptide(L)'
;MAHKRIEFTENQKSQIYARDRATCAFSGLSLWLLDIGIRPNWDMDWVDHIRPSSAGGDASLENGICASSTFNAKKRDNTSDNVFFVQSGNITEDYIKVFGIPPKTLIEQLSRLKNLEPADWFFNRCIANTYIGFNWRCNLELNAVKHKRDDIYWFNSAWKRLQTYNKKRNTNKILERGIVCDSPPFGTTELLRAEEINTQNDYFEWAESIYLMYKLNYELLNSYLKNKRPGDRTYLINEAKNKQGINPELLSAISIHLDGS
;
A
#
# COMPACT_ATOMS: atom_id res chain seq x y z
N MET A 1 -36.26 -1.44 -6.84
CA MET A 1 -35.59 -2.16 -5.72
C MET A 1 -34.10 -1.95 -5.88
N ALA A 2 -33.40 -1.41 -4.88
CA ALA A 2 -31.94 -1.25 -4.96
C ALA A 2 -31.30 -2.64 -4.99
N HIS A 3 -30.62 -2.99 -6.08
CA HIS A 3 -29.83 -4.22 -6.16
C HIS A 3 -28.83 -4.22 -4.99
N LYS A 4 -28.88 -5.24 -4.14
CA LYS A 4 -27.87 -5.44 -3.09
C LYS A 4 -26.53 -5.62 -3.80
N ARG A 5 -25.58 -4.72 -3.56
CA ARG A 5 -24.23 -4.82 -4.15
C ARG A 5 -23.63 -6.17 -3.78
N ILE A 6 -23.16 -6.88 -4.79
CA ILE A 6 -22.40 -8.11 -4.60
C ILE A 6 -20.96 -7.66 -4.35
N GLU A 7 -20.38 -8.11 -3.24
CA GLU A 7 -19.04 -7.71 -2.81
C GLU A 7 -18.11 -8.93 -2.85
N PHE A 8 -16.85 -8.71 -3.24
CA PHE A 8 -15.83 -9.75 -3.17
C PHE A 8 -15.58 -10.19 -1.73
N THR A 9 -15.54 -11.50 -1.52
CA THR A 9 -15.04 -12.10 -0.27
C THR A 9 -13.53 -11.85 -0.11
N GLU A 10 -13.02 -12.01 1.09
CA GLU A 10 -11.57 -11.84 1.35
C GLU A 10 -10.70 -12.83 0.57
N ASN A 11 -11.17 -14.08 0.41
CA ASN A 11 -10.46 -15.08 -0.40
C ASN A 11 -10.41 -14.68 -1.88
N GLN A 12 -11.49 -14.11 -2.42
CA GLN A 12 -11.51 -13.62 -3.79
C GLN A 12 -10.57 -12.42 -3.94
N LYS A 13 -10.61 -11.49 -2.99
CA LYS A 13 -9.70 -10.34 -2.99
C LYS A 13 -8.24 -10.78 -2.98
N SER A 14 -7.91 -11.76 -2.15
CA SER A 14 -6.55 -12.28 -2.05
C SER A 14 -6.09 -13.00 -3.33
N GLN A 15 -6.99 -13.70 -4.01
CA GLN A 15 -6.72 -14.31 -5.32
C GLN A 15 -6.49 -13.27 -6.41
N ILE A 16 -7.33 -12.23 -6.46
CA ILE A 16 -7.19 -11.11 -7.41
C ILE A 16 -5.88 -10.37 -7.17
N TYR A 17 -5.55 -10.08 -5.91
CA TYR A 17 -4.29 -9.44 -5.53
C TYR A 17 -3.06 -10.21 -6.03
N ALA A 18 -3.04 -11.54 -5.82
CA ALA A 18 -1.95 -12.39 -6.30
C ALA A 18 -1.90 -12.46 -7.84
N ARG A 19 -3.05 -12.66 -8.50
CA ARG A 19 -3.16 -12.69 -9.97
C ARG A 19 -2.66 -11.41 -10.62
N ASP A 20 -3.04 -10.27 -10.05
CA ASP A 20 -2.65 -8.94 -10.54
C ASP A 20 -1.28 -8.50 -10.04
N ARG A 21 -0.54 -9.40 -9.37
CA ARG A 21 0.82 -9.19 -8.88
C ARG A 21 0.93 -7.94 -8.01
N ALA A 22 -0.03 -7.75 -7.12
CA ALA A 22 -0.15 -6.59 -6.24
C ALA A 22 0.04 -5.25 -6.97
N THR A 23 -0.45 -5.13 -8.21
CA THR A 23 -0.20 -3.94 -9.04
C THR A 23 -1.50 -3.22 -9.32
N CYS A 24 -1.54 -1.90 -9.10
CA CYS A 24 -2.69 -1.08 -9.43
C CYS A 24 -2.91 -1.08 -10.95
N ALA A 25 -4.07 -1.57 -11.39
CA ALA A 25 -4.40 -1.65 -12.80
C ALA A 25 -4.47 -0.29 -13.51
N PHE A 26 -4.76 0.79 -12.79
CA PHE A 26 -4.92 2.13 -13.36
C PHE A 26 -3.64 2.95 -13.41
N SER A 27 -2.53 2.47 -12.83
CA SER A 27 -1.30 3.27 -12.74
C SER A 27 -0.02 2.47 -12.81
N GLY A 28 -0.06 1.15 -12.67
CA GLY A 28 1.13 0.30 -12.53
C GLY A 28 1.81 0.41 -11.15
N LEU A 29 1.28 1.20 -10.23
CA LEU A 29 1.86 1.38 -8.89
C LEU A 29 1.87 0.05 -8.11
N SER A 30 3.00 -0.28 -7.48
CA SER A 30 3.07 -1.41 -6.54
C SER A 30 2.19 -1.17 -5.32
N LEU A 31 1.34 -2.14 -5.01
CA LEU A 31 0.50 -2.24 -3.83
C LEU A 31 1.06 -3.28 -2.84
N TRP A 32 2.27 -3.78 -3.12
CA TRP A 32 3.04 -4.59 -2.19
C TRP A 32 3.81 -3.67 -1.26
N LEU A 33 3.42 -3.61 0.02
CA LEU A 33 3.95 -2.62 0.95
C LEU A 33 5.45 -2.78 1.24
N LEU A 34 6.06 -3.93 0.96
CA LEU A 34 7.51 -4.10 1.03
C LEU A 34 8.26 -3.36 -0.09
N ASP A 35 7.60 -3.01 -1.20
CA ASP A 35 8.13 -2.12 -2.24
C ASP A 35 7.98 -0.63 -1.87
N ILE A 36 7.27 -0.34 -0.78
CA ILE A 36 7.00 1.02 -0.31
C ILE A 36 7.82 1.36 0.93
N GLY A 37 8.05 0.39 1.81
CA GLY A 37 8.76 0.57 3.07
C GLY A 37 7.97 1.39 4.09
N ILE A 38 8.66 1.81 5.16
CA ILE A 38 8.07 2.57 6.27
C ILE A 38 8.00 4.05 5.92
N ARG A 39 6.83 4.51 5.49
CA ARG A 39 6.49 5.92 5.23
C ARG A 39 4.99 6.14 5.18
N PRO A 40 4.48 7.38 5.38
CA PRO A 40 3.03 7.68 5.46
C PRO A 40 2.30 7.86 4.13
N ASN A 41 3.01 8.01 3.01
CA ASN A 41 2.43 8.25 1.67
C ASN A 41 2.21 6.96 0.86
N TRP A 42 1.82 5.88 1.55
CA TRP A 42 1.46 4.61 0.94
C TRP A 42 0.01 4.62 0.44
N ASP A 43 -0.34 3.68 -0.43
CA ASP A 43 -1.71 3.51 -0.89
C ASP A 43 -2.21 2.11 -0.52
N MET A 44 -3.45 2.03 -0.03
CA MET A 44 -4.08 0.78 0.35
C MET A 44 -4.47 0.01 -0.90
N ASP A 45 -4.22 -1.30 -0.91
CA ASP A 45 -4.78 -2.17 -1.94
C ASP A 45 -6.31 -2.20 -1.85
N TRP A 46 -6.95 -2.15 -3.02
CA TRP A 46 -8.37 -2.31 -3.18
C TRP A 46 -8.65 -3.32 -4.29
N VAL A 47 -9.84 -3.92 -4.23
CA VAL A 47 -10.35 -4.76 -5.30
C VAL A 47 -11.62 -4.13 -5.81
N ASP A 48 -11.59 -3.69 -7.05
CA ASP A 48 -12.71 -3.06 -7.72
C ASP A 48 -13.33 -4.01 -8.74
N HIS A 49 -14.59 -3.72 -9.10
CA HIS A 49 -15.24 -4.42 -10.19
C HIS A 49 -14.89 -3.75 -11.52
N ILE A 50 -14.49 -4.56 -12.51
CA ILE A 50 -14.29 -4.12 -13.90
C ILE A 50 -15.63 -3.59 -14.44
N ARG A 51 -16.65 -4.44 -14.42
CA ARG A 51 -18.05 -4.04 -14.62
C ARG A 51 -18.66 -3.74 -13.26
N PRO A 52 -19.11 -2.50 -12.98
CA PRO A 52 -19.67 -2.15 -11.68
C PRO A 52 -20.84 -3.06 -11.29
N SER A 53 -20.93 -3.41 -9.99
CA SER A 53 -22.06 -4.19 -9.48
C SER A 53 -23.42 -3.53 -9.75
N SER A 54 -23.47 -2.18 -9.73
CA SER A 54 -24.68 -1.41 -10.11
C SER A 54 -25.08 -1.56 -11.58
N ALA A 55 -24.16 -1.94 -12.45
CA ALA A 55 -24.39 -2.20 -13.87
C ALA A 55 -24.52 -3.70 -14.18
N GLY A 56 -24.73 -4.54 -13.15
CA GLY A 56 -24.89 -5.98 -13.27
C GLY A 56 -23.58 -6.78 -13.27
N GLY A 57 -22.46 -6.20 -12.81
CA GLY A 57 -21.24 -6.95 -12.55
C GLY A 57 -21.39 -7.90 -11.37
N ASP A 58 -20.84 -9.11 -11.49
CA ASP A 58 -20.80 -10.12 -10.44
C ASP A 58 -19.49 -10.04 -9.64
N ALA A 59 -19.41 -10.79 -8.54
CA ALA A 59 -18.17 -10.94 -7.78
C ALA A 59 -17.35 -12.16 -8.25
N SER A 60 -17.22 -12.36 -9.57
CA SER A 60 -16.34 -13.36 -10.16
C SER A 60 -14.88 -12.88 -10.13
N LEU A 61 -13.91 -13.79 -10.09
CA LEU A 61 -12.50 -13.37 -10.09
C LEU A 61 -12.17 -12.57 -11.34
N GLU A 62 -12.75 -12.95 -12.47
CA GLU A 62 -12.62 -12.33 -13.78
C GLU A 62 -13.13 -10.88 -13.78
N ASN A 63 -14.19 -10.59 -13.03
CA ASN A 63 -14.72 -9.23 -12.91
C ASN A 63 -14.03 -8.39 -11.83
N GLY A 64 -13.10 -8.96 -11.07
CA GLY A 64 -12.33 -8.23 -10.07
C GLY A 64 -10.99 -7.74 -10.60
N ILE A 65 -10.51 -6.59 -10.12
CA ILE A 65 -9.18 -6.08 -10.45
C ILE A 65 -8.54 -5.34 -9.28
N CYS A 66 -7.21 -5.46 -9.15
CA CYS A 66 -6.44 -4.76 -8.13
C CYS A 66 -6.30 -3.27 -8.48
N ALA A 67 -6.64 -2.41 -7.53
CA ALA A 67 -6.60 -0.97 -7.68
C ALA A 67 -6.00 -0.34 -6.42
N SER A 68 -5.34 0.80 -6.58
CA SER A 68 -4.98 1.62 -5.43
C SER A 68 -6.24 2.31 -4.88
N SER A 69 -6.32 2.52 -3.58
CA SER A 69 -7.49 3.18 -2.97
C SER A 69 -7.67 4.62 -3.49
N THR A 70 -6.58 5.32 -3.81
CA THR A 70 -6.62 6.66 -4.42
C THR A 70 -7.23 6.63 -5.83
N PHE A 71 -6.79 5.70 -6.69
CA PHE A 71 -7.33 5.60 -8.06
C PHE A 71 -8.76 5.09 -8.07
N ASN A 72 -9.10 4.16 -7.18
CA ASN A 72 -10.48 3.70 -7.01
C ASN A 72 -11.41 4.84 -6.56
N ALA A 73 -10.95 5.72 -5.67
CA ALA A 73 -11.69 6.92 -5.30
C ALA A 73 -11.88 7.87 -6.49
N LYS A 74 -10.82 8.13 -7.28
CA LYS A 74 -10.91 8.97 -8.49
C LYS A 74 -11.87 8.41 -9.54
N LYS A 75 -11.88 7.08 -9.77
CA LYS A 75 -12.82 6.43 -10.70
C LYS A 75 -14.28 6.63 -10.29
N ARG A 76 -14.57 6.71 -8.99
CA ARG A 76 -15.92 7.01 -8.51
C ARG A 76 -16.38 8.41 -8.94
N ASP A 77 -15.45 9.35 -9.07
CA ASP A 77 -15.72 10.74 -9.41
C ASP A 77 -15.72 10.98 -10.94
N ASN A 78 -14.94 10.20 -11.71
CA ASN A 78 -14.85 10.28 -13.16
C ASN A 78 -15.45 9.04 -13.83
N THR A 79 -16.70 9.15 -14.29
CA THR A 79 -17.52 8.07 -14.85
C THR A 79 -17.07 7.51 -16.21
N SER A 80 -15.97 7.99 -16.82
CA SER A 80 -15.65 7.73 -18.23
C SER A 80 -14.34 6.98 -18.52
N ASP A 81 -13.37 6.90 -17.60
CA ASP A 81 -12.05 6.32 -17.91
C ASP A 81 -11.79 5.03 -17.13
N ASN A 82 -12.24 3.90 -17.68
CA ASN A 82 -11.90 2.54 -17.21
C ASN A 82 -10.72 1.96 -18.01
N VAL A 83 -9.71 2.77 -18.30
CA VAL A 83 -8.51 2.26 -18.99
C VAL A 83 -7.65 1.52 -17.98
N PHE A 84 -7.45 0.22 -18.22
CA PHE A 84 -6.53 -0.59 -17.44
C PHE A 84 -5.19 -0.61 -18.15
N PHE A 85 -4.16 -0.17 -17.44
CA PHE A 85 -2.77 -0.18 -17.89
C PHE A 85 -2.04 -1.47 -17.53
N VAL A 86 -2.49 -2.13 -16.46
CA VAL A 86 -2.01 -3.46 -16.05
C VAL A 86 -3.22 -4.32 -15.76
N GLN A 87 -3.21 -5.58 -16.22
CA GLN A 87 -4.27 -6.53 -15.94
C GLN A 87 -3.69 -7.95 -15.84
N SER A 88 -4.09 -8.72 -14.81
CA SER A 88 -3.61 -10.09 -14.60
C SER A 88 -2.08 -10.22 -14.63
N GLY A 89 -1.38 -9.21 -14.09
CA GLY A 89 0.07 -9.16 -14.04
C GLY A 89 0.77 -8.87 -15.37
N ASN A 90 0.05 -8.37 -16.38
CA ASN A 90 0.61 -7.99 -17.68
C ASN A 90 0.30 -6.54 -18.02
N ILE A 91 1.21 -5.92 -18.76
CA ILE A 91 1.06 -4.58 -19.31
C ILE A 91 0.08 -4.65 -20.48
N THR A 92 -0.91 -3.76 -20.50
CA THR A 92 -1.94 -3.76 -21.56
C THR A 92 -1.47 -2.98 -22.78
N GLU A 93 -2.15 -3.19 -23.92
CA GLU A 93 -1.91 -2.38 -25.11
C GLU A 93 -2.17 -0.89 -24.87
N ASP A 94 -3.16 -0.56 -24.04
CA ASP A 94 -3.51 0.83 -23.73
C ASP A 94 -2.37 1.54 -23.02
N TYR A 95 -1.63 0.84 -22.15
CA TYR A 95 -0.42 1.41 -21.56
C TYR A 95 0.61 1.75 -22.65
N ILE A 96 0.86 0.83 -23.59
CA ILE A 96 1.83 1.05 -24.66
C ILE A 96 1.40 2.20 -25.57
N LYS A 97 0.10 2.31 -25.88
CA LYS A 97 -0.45 3.41 -26.69
C LYS A 97 -0.30 4.77 -25.99
N VAL A 98 -0.48 4.82 -24.68
CA VAL A 98 -0.47 6.08 -23.91
C VAL A 98 0.95 6.49 -23.49
N PHE A 99 1.77 5.56 -23.01
CA PHE A 99 3.07 5.83 -22.40
C PHE A 99 4.27 5.28 -23.17
N GLY A 100 4.05 4.43 -24.18
CA GLY A 100 5.13 3.79 -24.94
C GLY A 100 5.81 2.65 -24.17
N ILE A 101 7.14 2.64 -24.17
CA ILE A 101 7.93 1.56 -23.56
C ILE A 101 7.80 1.62 -22.03
N PRO A 102 7.41 0.53 -21.36
CA PRO A 102 7.27 0.51 -19.91
C PRO A 102 8.60 0.71 -19.17
N PRO A 103 8.59 1.41 -18.02
CA PRO A 103 9.79 1.60 -17.23
C PRO A 103 10.28 0.26 -16.70
N LYS A 104 11.61 0.12 -16.61
CA LYS A 104 12.25 -1.10 -16.09
C LYS A 104 11.75 -1.50 -14.70
N THR A 105 11.39 -0.53 -13.88
CA THR A 105 10.84 -0.75 -12.52
C THR A 105 9.49 -1.47 -12.57
N LEU A 106 8.60 -1.13 -13.50
CA LEU A 106 7.31 -1.82 -13.65
C LEU A 106 7.51 -3.25 -14.16
N ILE A 107 8.43 -3.45 -15.12
CA ILE A 107 8.75 -4.77 -15.67
C ILE A 107 9.35 -5.67 -14.59
N GLU A 108 10.30 -5.14 -13.81
CA GLU A 108 10.92 -5.82 -12.67
C GLU A 108 9.86 -6.22 -11.64
N GLN A 109 9.04 -5.27 -11.18
CA GLN A 109 7.96 -5.51 -10.22
C GLN A 109 7.04 -6.64 -10.68
N LEU A 110 6.53 -6.56 -11.92
CA LEU A 110 5.66 -7.60 -12.46
C LEU A 110 6.37 -8.96 -12.54
N SER A 111 7.64 -8.99 -12.95
CA SER A 111 8.41 -10.25 -13.02
C SER A 111 8.61 -10.86 -11.64
N ARG A 112 9.07 -10.06 -10.69
CA ARG A 112 9.38 -10.45 -9.31
C ARG A 112 8.15 -10.95 -8.58
N LEU A 113 7.05 -10.20 -8.65
CA LEU A 113 5.80 -10.49 -7.95
C LEU A 113 4.97 -11.60 -8.61
N LYS A 114 5.49 -12.30 -9.62
CA LYS A 114 4.86 -13.48 -10.24
C LYS A 114 4.63 -14.62 -9.23
N ASN A 115 5.48 -14.71 -8.20
CA ASN A 115 5.40 -15.73 -7.16
C ASN A 115 4.56 -15.31 -5.94
N LEU A 116 3.82 -14.20 -6.04
CA LEU A 116 2.86 -13.84 -5.00
C LEU A 116 1.78 -14.91 -4.88
N GLU A 117 1.44 -15.21 -3.63
CA GLU A 117 0.41 -16.17 -3.26
C GLU A 117 -0.78 -15.44 -2.65
N PRO A 118 -2.00 -16.02 -2.70
CA PRO A 118 -3.15 -15.44 -2.04
C PRO A 118 -2.94 -15.18 -0.54
N ALA A 119 -2.09 -15.96 0.14
CA ALA A 119 -1.77 -15.72 1.55
C ALA A 119 -1.09 -14.35 1.77
N ASP A 120 -0.24 -13.90 0.84
CA ASP A 120 0.54 -12.66 0.97
C ASP A 120 -0.31 -11.42 1.06
N TRP A 121 -1.52 -11.45 0.49
CA TRP A 121 -2.49 -10.39 0.68
C TRP A 121 -2.79 -10.15 2.16
N PHE A 122 -2.91 -11.21 2.97
CA PHE A 122 -3.14 -11.06 4.41
C PHE A 122 -1.92 -10.48 5.12
N PHE A 123 -0.70 -10.81 4.68
CA PHE A 123 0.52 -10.17 5.18
C PHE A 123 0.55 -8.68 4.83
N ASN A 124 0.25 -8.32 3.58
CA ASN A 124 0.13 -6.93 3.13
C ASN A 124 -0.91 -6.17 3.98
N ARG A 125 -2.09 -6.78 4.21
CA ARG A 125 -3.16 -6.21 5.04
C ARG A 125 -2.80 -6.09 6.51
N CYS A 126 -1.88 -6.92 7.03
CA CYS A 126 -1.31 -6.74 8.36
C CYS A 126 -0.57 -5.40 8.42
N ILE A 127 0.44 -5.21 7.56
CA ILE A 127 1.24 -3.98 7.49
C ILE A 127 0.33 -2.77 7.26
N ALA A 128 -0.59 -2.87 6.30
CA ALA A 128 -1.48 -1.77 5.96
C ALA A 128 -2.33 -1.33 7.17
N ASN A 129 -2.93 -2.29 7.89
CA ASN A 129 -3.71 -1.98 9.09
C ASN A 129 -2.82 -1.40 10.20
N THR A 130 -1.58 -1.88 10.37
CA THR A 130 -0.61 -1.27 11.29
C THR A 130 -0.37 0.19 10.95
N TYR A 131 -0.17 0.52 9.67
CA TYR A 131 0.01 1.90 9.21
C TYR A 131 -1.23 2.77 9.42
N ILE A 132 -2.46 2.23 9.28
CA ILE A 132 -3.65 3.01 9.65
C ILE A 132 -3.66 3.29 11.16
N GLY A 133 -3.26 2.31 11.98
CA GLY A 133 -3.08 2.50 13.42
C GLY A 133 -2.11 3.65 13.73
N PHE A 134 -0.94 3.66 13.09
CA PHE A 134 0.02 4.76 13.22
C PHE A 134 -0.54 6.09 12.73
N ASN A 135 -1.23 6.13 11.59
CA ASN A 135 -1.88 7.34 11.09
C ASN A 135 -2.87 7.93 12.11
N TRP A 136 -3.65 7.09 12.79
CA TRP A 136 -4.57 7.57 13.82
C TRP A 136 -3.87 8.03 15.08
N ARG A 137 -2.83 7.31 15.52
CA ARG A 137 -2.00 7.74 16.64
C ARG A 137 -1.34 9.09 16.37
N CYS A 138 -0.68 9.25 15.22
CA CYS A 138 -0.08 10.52 14.80
C CYS A 138 -1.11 11.65 14.66
N ASN A 139 -2.31 11.37 14.13
CA ASN A 139 -3.38 12.37 14.05
C ASN A 139 -3.85 12.85 15.43
N LEU A 140 -3.93 11.94 16.41
CA LEU A 140 -4.26 12.30 17.78
C LEU A 140 -3.13 13.12 18.41
N GLU A 141 -1.88 12.65 18.33
CA GLU A 141 -0.71 13.28 18.96
C GLU A 141 -0.38 14.67 18.36
N LEU A 142 -0.42 14.80 17.03
CA LEU A 142 0.08 16.00 16.33
C LEU A 142 -1.02 17.00 15.96
N ASN A 143 -2.26 16.53 15.85
CA ASN A 143 -3.38 17.34 15.36
C ASN A 143 -4.58 17.35 16.32
N ALA A 144 -4.51 16.65 17.47
CA ALA A 144 -5.62 16.47 18.41
C ALA A 144 -6.90 15.88 17.77
N VAL A 145 -6.77 15.16 16.65
CA VAL A 145 -7.91 14.57 15.94
C VAL A 145 -8.21 13.19 16.52
N LYS A 146 -9.37 13.07 17.16
CA LYS A 146 -9.85 11.79 17.72
C LYS A 146 -10.77 11.07 16.73
N HIS A 147 -10.35 9.88 16.31
CA HIS A 147 -11.15 8.99 15.46
C HIS A 147 -12.06 8.10 16.32
N LYS A 148 -13.15 7.58 15.72
CA LYS A 148 -14.10 6.70 16.42
C LYS A 148 -13.47 5.38 16.88
N ARG A 149 -12.57 4.85 16.06
CA ARG A 149 -11.74 3.70 16.38
C ARG A 149 -10.33 4.25 16.65
N ASP A 150 -9.59 3.59 17.51
CA ASP A 150 -8.23 3.98 17.91
C ASP A 150 -7.17 3.11 17.22
N ASP A 151 -5.91 3.42 17.49
CA ASP A 151 -4.75 2.65 17.03
C ASP A 151 -4.81 1.19 17.50
N ILE A 152 -5.20 0.94 18.75
CA ILE A 152 -5.35 -0.40 19.31
C ILE A 152 -6.37 -1.23 18.53
N TYR A 153 -7.49 -0.65 18.09
CA TYR A 153 -8.44 -1.33 17.21
C TYR A 153 -7.78 -1.82 15.92
N TRP A 154 -6.98 -0.98 15.27
CA TRP A 154 -6.30 -1.37 14.04
C TRP A 154 -5.20 -2.38 14.27
N PHE A 155 -4.44 -2.26 15.35
CA PHE A 155 -3.41 -3.23 15.70
C PHE A 155 -4.03 -4.61 15.95
N ASN A 156 -5.17 -4.68 16.64
CA ASN A 156 -5.94 -5.92 16.77
C ASN A 156 -6.44 -6.46 15.42
N SER A 157 -6.82 -5.58 14.50
CA SER A 157 -7.23 -5.97 13.14
C SER A 157 -6.05 -6.51 12.33
N ALA A 158 -4.89 -5.86 12.38
CA ALA A 158 -3.64 -6.28 11.76
C ALA A 158 -3.17 -7.64 12.28
N TRP A 159 -3.19 -7.85 13.61
CA TRP A 159 -2.86 -9.12 14.22
C TRP A 159 -3.72 -10.28 13.67
N LYS A 160 -5.04 -10.08 13.52
CA LYS A 160 -5.93 -11.08 12.90
C LYS A 160 -5.54 -11.41 11.45
N ARG A 161 -5.02 -10.42 10.70
CA ARG A 161 -4.50 -10.64 9.34
C ARG A 161 -3.22 -11.46 9.35
N LEU A 162 -2.29 -11.14 10.25
CA LEU A 162 -1.05 -11.91 10.41
C LEU A 162 -1.33 -13.36 10.80
N GLN A 163 -2.28 -13.60 11.71
CA GLN A 163 -2.72 -14.96 12.04
C GLN A 163 -3.32 -15.70 10.85
N THR A 164 -4.05 -14.99 9.98
CA THR A 164 -4.60 -15.58 8.75
C THR A 164 -3.50 -15.90 7.74
N TYR A 165 -2.51 -15.02 7.60
CA TYR A 165 -1.31 -15.27 6.81
C TYR A 165 -0.57 -16.51 7.30
N ASN A 166 -0.22 -16.58 8.59
CA ASN A 166 0.51 -17.70 9.19
C ASN A 166 -0.21 -19.05 9.02
N LYS A 167 -1.55 -19.06 8.99
CA LYS A 167 -2.35 -20.27 8.74
C LYS A 167 -2.41 -20.70 7.27
N LYS A 168 -2.24 -19.77 6.33
CA LYS A 168 -2.48 -19.99 4.90
C LYS A 168 -1.20 -20.00 4.05
N ARG A 169 -0.10 -19.43 4.56
CA ARG A 169 1.16 -19.32 3.83
C ARG A 169 1.77 -20.70 3.59
N ASN A 170 2.50 -20.83 2.48
CA ASN A 170 3.37 -21.96 2.25
C ASN A 170 4.58 -21.96 3.22
N THR A 171 5.35 -23.04 3.20
CA THR A 171 6.57 -23.18 4.01
C THR A 171 7.66 -22.18 3.64
N ASN A 172 7.72 -21.79 2.36
CA ASN A 172 8.75 -20.89 1.87
C ASN A 172 8.45 -19.45 2.28
N LYS A 173 9.44 -18.79 2.89
CA LYS A 173 9.33 -17.41 3.37
C LYS A 173 9.25 -16.40 2.23
N ILE A 174 8.81 -15.18 2.54
CA ILE A 174 8.72 -14.06 1.57
C ILE A 174 10.05 -13.82 0.86
N LEU A 175 11.16 -13.82 1.60
CA LEU A 175 12.51 -13.64 1.04
C LEU A 175 12.91 -14.79 0.10
N GLU A 176 12.62 -16.03 0.48
CA GLU A 176 12.97 -17.23 -0.29
C GLU A 176 12.22 -17.32 -1.63
N ARG A 177 11.02 -16.76 -1.69
CA ARG A 177 10.21 -16.69 -2.92
C ARG A 177 10.64 -15.57 -3.88
N GLY A 178 11.61 -14.74 -3.47
CA GLY A 178 12.15 -13.66 -4.28
C GLY A 178 11.11 -12.57 -4.57
N ILE A 179 10.16 -12.32 -3.67
CA ILE A 179 9.12 -11.29 -3.84
C ILE A 179 9.47 -9.96 -3.14
N VAL A 180 10.74 -9.77 -2.76
CA VAL A 180 11.30 -8.52 -2.22
C VAL A 180 12.30 -7.99 -3.23
N CYS A 181 12.28 -6.68 -3.50
CA CYS A 181 13.21 -6.08 -4.46
C CYS A 181 14.66 -6.11 -3.95
N ASP A 182 15.61 -6.19 -4.88
CA ASP A 182 17.05 -6.29 -4.57
C ASP A 182 17.59 -5.07 -3.81
N SER A 183 17.00 -3.90 -4.06
CA SER A 183 17.28 -2.66 -3.33
C SER A 183 16.06 -2.33 -2.45
N PRO A 184 15.90 -3.00 -1.30
CA PRO A 184 14.73 -2.84 -0.46
C PRO A 184 14.59 -1.39 0.04
N PRO A 185 13.39 -0.80 0.00
CA PRO A 185 13.13 0.50 0.58
C PRO A 185 13.44 0.57 2.07
N PHE A 186 13.53 1.80 2.56
CA PHE A 186 13.73 2.07 3.98
C PHE A 186 12.68 1.36 4.85
N GLY A 187 13.16 0.57 5.81
CA GLY A 187 12.31 -0.13 6.78
C GLY A 187 11.79 -1.50 6.35
N THR A 188 12.12 -1.98 5.14
CA THR A 188 11.61 -3.26 4.62
C THR A 188 12.07 -4.46 5.46
N THR A 189 13.30 -4.45 5.97
CA THR A 189 13.80 -5.50 6.88
C THR A 189 12.99 -5.57 8.17
N GLU A 190 12.66 -4.42 8.75
CA GLU A 190 11.84 -4.31 9.95
C GLU A 190 10.41 -4.80 9.70
N LEU A 191 9.85 -4.52 8.51
CA LEU A 191 8.54 -5.05 8.12
C LEU A 191 8.55 -6.56 7.95
N LEU A 192 9.61 -7.12 7.35
CA LEU A 192 9.77 -8.57 7.17
C LEU A 192 9.83 -9.33 8.49
N ARG A 193 10.29 -8.72 9.58
CA ARG A 193 10.27 -9.34 10.92
C ARG A 193 8.87 -9.75 11.37
N ALA A 194 7.81 -9.12 10.85
CA ALA A 194 6.43 -9.53 11.14
C ALA A 194 6.15 -10.98 10.73
N GLU A 195 6.87 -11.51 9.73
CA GLU A 195 6.73 -12.88 9.23
C GLU A 195 7.06 -13.95 10.29
N GLU A 196 7.90 -13.61 11.27
CA GLU A 196 8.36 -14.52 12.32
C GLU A 196 7.51 -14.45 13.60
N ILE A 197 6.56 -13.53 13.66
CA ILE A 197 5.78 -13.26 14.87
C ILE A 197 4.64 -14.28 15.03
N ASN A 198 4.60 -14.91 16.20
CA ASN A 198 3.63 -15.96 16.52
C ASN A 198 2.72 -15.64 17.72
N THR A 199 2.99 -14.57 18.46
CA THR A 199 2.15 -14.13 19.58
C THR A 199 1.69 -12.68 19.40
N GLN A 200 0.58 -12.34 20.07
CA GLN A 200 0.02 -10.99 20.01
C GLN A 200 0.91 -9.96 20.72
N ASN A 201 1.57 -10.36 21.81
CA ASN A 201 2.48 -9.47 22.53
C ASN A 201 3.68 -9.11 21.66
N ASP A 202 4.33 -10.10 21.05
CA ASP A 202 5.44 -9.88 20.12
C ASP A 202 5.00 -8.99 18.93
N TYR A 203 3.76 -9.15 18.45
CA TYR A 203 3.19 -8.28 17.42
C TYR A 203 3.10 -6.81 17.89
N PHE A 204 2.62 -6.55 19.11
CA PHE A 204 2.55 -5.20 19.64
C PHE A 204 3.95 -4.62 19.88
N GLU A 205 4.89 -5.40 20.40
CA GLU A 205 6.28 -4.98 20.56
C GLU A 205 6.93 -4.62 19.23
N TRP A 206 6.70 -5.44 18.19
CA TRP A 206 7.14 -5.14 16.83
C TRP A 206 6.53 -3.83 16.31
N ALA A 207 5.22 -3.64 16.46
CA ALA A 207 4.54 -2.43 16.01
C ALA A 207 5.12 -1.17 16.71
N GLU A 208 5.34 -1.22 18.02
CA GLU A 208 5.98 -0.12 18.75
C GLU A 208 7.43 0.11 18.30
N SER A 209 8.19 -0.96 18.00
CA SER A 209 9.58 -0.84 17.55
C SER A 209 9.74 -0.10 16.22
N ILE A 210 8.74 -0.18 15.34
CA ILE A 210 8.74 0.51 14.04
C ILE A 210 7.99 1.85 14.06
N TYR A 211 7.24 2.15 15.13
CA TYR A 211 6.42 3.35 15.21
C TYR A 211 7.25 4.63 15.11
N LEU A 212 8.40 4.70 15.78
CA LEU A 212 9.24 5.90 15.75
C LEU A 212 9.69 6.25 14.32
N MET A 213 10.09 5.24 13.54
CA MET A 213 10.45 5.42 12.13
C MET A 213 9.27 5.94 11.32
N TYR A 214 8.08 5.39 11.52
CA TYR A 214 6.88 5.86 10.82
C TYR A 214 6.51 7.29 11.23
N LYS A 215 6.54 7.59 12.54
CA LYS A 215 6.16 8.89 13.11
C LYS A 215 7.03 10.03 12.57
N LEU A 216 8.36 9.88 12.54
CA LEU A 216 9.26 10.92 12.02
C LEU A 216 8.92 11.29 10.56
N ASN A 217 8.59 10.28 9.75
CA ASN A 217 8.20 10.47 8.36
C ASN A 217 6.78 11.08 8.23
N TYR A 218 5.87 10.70 9.12
CA TYR A 218 4.55 11.33 9.23
C TYR A 218 4.64 12.81 9.59
N GLU A 219 5.46 13.17 10.59
CA GLU A 219 5.71 14.54 11.02
C GLU A 219 6.28 15.40 9.89
N LEU A 220 7.26 14.87 9.15
CA LEU A 220 7.82 15.53 7.96
C LEU A 220 6.73 15.81 6.91
N LEU A 221 5.96 14.79 6.53
CA LEU A 221 4.90 14.95 5.52
C LEU A 221 3.81 15.92 5.99
N ASN A 222 3.35 15.80 7.24
CA ASN A 222 2.35 16.68 7.83
C ASN A 222 2.83 18.14 7.85
N SER A 223 4.09 18.36 8.23
CA SER A 223 4.69 19.71 8.24
C SER A 223 4.82 20.27 6.81
N TYR A 224 5.24 19.45 5.85
CA TYR A 224 5.34 19.84 4.44
C TYR A 224 3.98 20.28 3.88
N LEU A 225 2.92 19.50 4.15
CA LEU A 225 1.56 19.78 3.68
C LEU A 225 0.94 21.01 4.35
N LYS A 226 1.22 21.25 5.63
CA LYS A 226 0.76 22.45 6.36
C LYS A 226 1.47 23.72 5.91
N ASN A 227 2.75 23.63 5.57
CA ASN A 227 3.52 24.76 5.06
C ASN A 227 3.03 25.15 3.67
N LYS A 228 2.61 26.41 3.49
CA LYS A 228 2.13 26.93 2.20
C LYS A 228 3.19 27.70 1.42
N ARG A 229 4.26 28.16 2.08
CA ARG A 229 5.33 28.95 1.45
C ARG A 229 6.43 28.02 0.92
N PRO A 230 6.89 28.17 -0.34
CA PRO A 230 7.96 27.36 -0.89
C PRO A 230 9.29 27.45 -0.10
N GLY A 231 9.63 28.63 0.43
CA GLY A 231 10.84 28.81 1.25
C GLY A 231 10.83 27.96 2.53
N ASP A 232 9.69 27.93 3.23
CA ASP A 232 9.53 27.12 4.45
C ASP A 232 9.61 25.62 4.14
N ARG A 233 9.06 25.19 3.00
CA ARG A 233 9.17 23.80 2.51
C ARG A 233 10.62 23.43 2.17
N THR A 234 11.35 24.34 1.53
CA THR A 234 12.77 24.14 1.18
C THR A 234 13.63 23.97 2.43
N TYR A 235 13.43 24.85 3.42
CA TYR A 235 14.12 24.77 4.71
C TYR A 235 13.82 23.45 5.43
N LEU A 236 12.55 23.06 5.50
CA LEU A 236 12.12 21.79 6.10
C LEU A 236 12.78 20.58 5.44
N ILE A 237 12.82 20.51 4.11
CA ILE A 237 13.47 19.43 3.37
C ILE A 237 14.96 19.39 3.67
N ASN A 238 15.63 20.54 3.67
CA ASN A 238 17.08 20.61 3.95
C ASN A 238 17.42 20.21 5.39
N GLU A 239 16.59 20.57 6.36
CA GLU A 239 16.73 20.11 7.74
C GLU A 239 16.55 18.58 7.84
N ALA A 240 15.54 18.03 7.14
CA ALA A 240 15.23 16.62 7.18
C ALA A 240 16.30 15.72 6.51
N LYS A 241 17.03 16.22 5.49
CA LYS A 241 18.13 15.47 4.85
C LYS A 241 19.23 15.03 5.83
N ASN A 242 19.41 15.75 6.94
CA ASN A 242 20.44 15.47 7.93
C ASN A 242 19.94 14.63 9.12
N LYS A 243 18.63 14.29 9.15
CA LYS A 243 18.04 13.53 10.26
C LYS A 243 18.09 12.03 10.00
N GLN A 244 18.57 11.28 10.98
CA GLN A 244 18.46 9.83 10.97
C GLN A 244 16.98 9.41 11.05
N GLY A 245 16.63 8.31 10.38
CA GLY A 245 15.27 7.76 10.40
C GLY A 245 14.28 8.41 9.43
N ILE A 246 14.69 9.40 8.64
CA ILE A 246 13.90 9.91 7.53
C ILE A 246 14.04 8.98 6.32
N ASN A 247 12.89 8.59 5.76
CA ASN A 247 12.76 7.77 4.58
C ASN A 247 13.24 8.57 3.35
N PRO A 248 14.30 8.12 2.65
CA PRO A 248 14.86 8.84 1.52
C PRO A 248 13.90 8.93 0.32
N GLU A 249 13.05 7.92 0.11
CA GLU A 249 12.07 7.92 -0.96
C GLU A 249 10.94 8.93 -0.71
N LEU A 250 10.56 9.17 0.56
CA LEU A 250 9.65 10.25 0.94
C LEU A 250 10.29 11.62 0.67
N LEU A 251 11.54 11.82 1.09
CA LEU A 251 12.29 13.05 0.81
C LEU A 251 12.37 13.34 -0.68
N SER A 252 12.67 12.33 -1.48
CA SER A 252 12.69 12.45 -2.94
C SER A 252 11.33 12.86 -3.49
N ALA A 253 10.24 12.23 -3.04
CA ALA A 253 8.89 12.52 -3.52
C ALA A 253 8.46 13.97 -3.20
N ILE A 254 8.68 14.45 -1.98
CA ILE A 254 8.32 15.83 -1.60
C ILE A 254 9.23 16.88 -2.26
N SER A 255 10.47 16.53 -2.59
CA SER A 255 11.39 17.39 -3.33
C SER A 255 10.92 17.58 -4.77
N ILE A 256 10.60 16.48 -5.48
CA ILE A 256 10.04 16.54 -6.84
C ILE A 256 8.75 17.36 -6.87
N HIS A 257 7.87 17.17 -5.89
CA HIS A 257 6.63 17.94 -5.80
C HIS A 257 6.91 19.44 -5.62
N LEU A 258 7.93 19.81 -4.82
CA LEU A 258 8.29 21.21 -4.61
C LEU A 258 8.83 21.85 -5.89
N ASP A 259 9.68 21.14 -6.64
CA ASP A 259 10.29 21.64 -7.88
C ASP A 259 9.26 21.80 -9.02
N GLY A 260 8.16 21.05 -8.97
CA GLY A 260 7.04 21.14 -9.92
C GLY A 260 5.90 22.06 -9.50
N SER A 261 5.95 22.68 -8.31
CA SER A 261 4.93 23.61 -7.77
C SER A 261 5.28 25.07 -8.00
#